data_AF-A0A1H8YH19-F1
#
_entry.id   AF-A0A1H8YH19-F1
#
_cell.length_a   1.000
_cell.length_b   1.000
_cell.length_c   1.000
_cell.angle_alpha   90.00
_cell.angle_beta   90.00
_cell.angle_gamma   90.00
#
_symmetry.space_group_name_H-M   'P 1'
#
loop_
_entity.id
_entity.type
_entity.pdbx_description
1 polymer ?
#
loop_
_entity_poly.entity_id
_entity_poly.type
_entity_poly.pdbx_seq_one_letter_code
_entity_poly.pdbx_strand_id
1 'polypeptide(L)' 'MTRIRFGTFLAPHHPVGEHPALQFQRDLGLVEHLDKLGFDEFWCGEHHSSGWEMIAS' A
#
# COMPACT_ATOMS: atom_id res chain seq x y z
N MET A 1 -30.77 -5.37 0.29
CA MET A 1 -29.59 -6.27 0.25
C MET A 1 -28.45 -5.58 0.95
N THR A 2 -27.67 -6.27 1.77
CA THR A 2 -26.45 -5.72 2.39
C THR A 2 -25.39 -5.55 1.30
N ARG A 3 -24.69 -4.40 1.29
CA ARG A 3 -23.60 -4.12 0.34
C ARG A 3 -22.42 -5.05 0.62
N ILE A 4 -21.86 -5.68 -0.42
CA ILE A 4 -20.61 -6.45 -0.33
C ILE A 4 -19.44 -5.46 -0.14
N ARG A 5 -18.57 -5.74 0.83
CA ARG A 5 -17.37 -4.93 1.10
C ARG A 5 -16.20 -5.39 0.23
N PHE A 6 -15.43 -4.44 -0.28
CA PHE A 6 -14.26 -4.69 -1.12
C PHE A 6 -13.00 -4.15 -0.47
N GLY A 7 -12.05 -5.03 -0.17
CA GLY A 7 -10.73 -4.66 0.35
C GLY A 7 -9.63 -4.88 -0.70
N THR A 8 -8.47 -4.26 -0.47
CA THR A 8 -7.26 -4.51 -1.25
C THR A 8 -6.09 -4.89 -0.36
N PHE A 9 -5.12 -5.62 -0.94
CA PHE A 9 -3.85 -5.94 -0.33
C PHE A 9 -2.71 -5.40 -1.19
N LEU A 10 -1.83 -4.61 -0.59
CA LEU A 10 -0.59 -4.13 -1.17
C LEU A 10 0.58 -4.94 -0.59
N ALA A 11 1.22 -5.75 -1.43
CA ALA A 11 2.62 -6.14 -1.22
C ALA A 11 3.48 -5.01 -1.82
N PRO A 12 4.11 -4.15 -1.01
CA PRO A 12 4.72 -2.90 -1.47
C PRO A 12 6.06 -3.17 -2.16
N HIS A 13 6.05 -3.84 -3.30
CA HIS A 13 7.25 -4.15 -4.09
C HIS A 13 7.84 -2.88 -4.69
N HIS A 14 8.74 -2.22 -3.98
CA HIS A 14 9.30 -0.94 -4.41
C HIS A 14 10.42 -1.07 -5.45
N PRO A 15 10.64 -0.07 -6.31
CA PRO A 15 11.82 -0.06 -7.17
C PRO A 15 13.12 -0.07 -6.36
N VAL A 16 14.02 -0.99 -6.69
CA VAL A 16 15.34 -1.09 -6.06
C VAL A 16 16.15 0.18 -6.35
N GLY A 17 16.73 0.78 -5.31
CA GLY A 17 17.57 1.98 -5.42
C GLY A 17 16.81 3.31 -5.46
N GLU A 18 15.48 3.30 -5.37
CA GLU A 18 14.69 4.51 -5.18
C GLU A 18 14.79 5.03 -3.74
N HIS A 19 14.67 6.35 -3.56
CA HIS A 19 14.67 6.95 -2.23
C HIS A 19 13.42 6.51 -1.43
N PRO A 20 13.55 5.99 -0.20
CA PRO A 20 12.42 5.43 0.57
C PRO A 20 11.25 6.39 0.76
N ALA A 21 11.51 7.68 0.93
CA ALA A 21 10.44 8.67 1.04
C ALA A 21 9.53 8.73 -0.20
N LEU A 22 10.07 8.49 -1.41
CA LEU A 22 9.27 8.46 -2.65
C LEU A 22 8.43 7.17 -2.74
N GLN A 23 8.98 6.06 -2.25
CA GLN A 23 8.29 4.79 -2.14
C GLN A 23 7.06 4.93 -1.23
N PHE A 24 7.25 5.48 -0.02
CA PHE A 24 6.15 5.71 0.92
C PHE A 24 5.11 6.73 0.42
N GLN A 25 5.54 7.80 -0.23
CA GLN A 25 4.61 8.77 -0.85
C GLN A 25 3.72 8.11 -1.91
N ARG A 26 4.26 7.15 -2.67
CA ARG A 26 3.50 6.40 -3.67
C ARG A 26 2.45 5.49 -3.01
N ASP A 27 2.82 4.80 -1.94
CA ASP A 27 1.89 3.94 -1.21
C ASP A 27 0.75 4.77 -0.59
N LEU A 28 1.06 5.94 -0.04
CA LEU A 28 0.07 6.90 0.46
C LEU A 28 -0.86 7.40 -0.66
N GLY A 29 -0.29 7.76 -1.82
CA GLY A 29 -1.08 8.17 -2.98
C GLY A 29 -2.00 7.05 -3.49
N LEU A 30 -1.57 5.80 -3.40
CA LEU A 30 -2.37 4.64 -3.77
C LEU A 30 -3.55 4.45 -2.80
N VAL A 31 -3.32 4.48 -1.48
CA VAL A 31 -4.42 4.32 -0.51
C VAL A 31 -5.44 5.48 -0.61
N GLU A 32 -4.99 6.71 -0.82
CA GLU A 32 -5.90 7.84 -1.10
C GLU A 32 -6.72 7.64 -2.38
N HIS A 33 -6.13 7.05 -3.41
CA HIS A 33 -6.86 6.76 -4.65
C HIS A 33 -7.91 5.67 -4.45
N LEU A 34 -7.58 4.63 -3.68
CA LEU A 34 -8.50 3.54 -3.35
C LEU A 34 -9.67 4.00 -2.49
N ASP A 35 -9.43 4.91 -1.54
CA ASP A 35 -10.49 5.56 -0.75
C ASP A 35 -11.48 6.31 -1.66
N LYS A 36 -10.98 7.09 -2.63
CA LYS A 36 -11.82 7.78 -3.64
C LYS A 36 -12.64 6.82 -4.50
N LEU A 37 -12.16 5.59 -4.71
CA LEU A 37 -12.86 4.54 -5.45
C LEU A 37 -13.87 3.76 -4.58
N GLY A 38 -13.90 4.00 -3.26
CA GLY A 38 -14.85 3.38 -2.34
C GLY A 38 -14.44 1.99 -1.87
N PHE A 39 -13.15 1.68 -1.83
CA PHE A 39 -12.66 0.48 -1.15
C PHE A 39 -12.87 0.62 0.36
N ASP A 40 -13.23 -0.48 1.00
CA ASP A 40 -13.58 -0.54 2.43
C ASP A 40 -12.37 -0.81 3.33
N GLU A 41 -11.35 -1.45 2.78
CA GLU A 41 -10.19 -1.92 3.54
C GLU A 41 -8.93 -1.82 2.69
N PHE A 42 -7.84 -1.45 3.36
CA PHE A 42 -6.49 -1.44 2.80
C PHE A 42 -5.57 -2.21 3.74
N TRP A 43 -4.96 -3.26 3.21
CA TRP A 43 -4.00 -4.09 3.92
C TRP A 43 -2.63 -3.91 3.27
N CYS A 44 -1.58 -3.72 4.04
CA CYS A 44 -0.22 -3.58 3.53
C CYS A 44 0.70 -4.60 4.20
N GLY A 45 1.48 -5.33 3.40
CA GLY A 45 2.48 -6.27 3.91
C GLY A 45 3.79 -5.58 4.28
N GLU A 46 4.46 -6.09 5.31
CA GLU A 46 5.76 -5.60 5.78
C GLU A 46 6.81 -6.72 5.71
N HIS A 47 7.95 -6.46 5.04
CA HIS A 47 9.10 -7.36 5.06
C HIS A 47 10.41 -6.59 5.28
N HIS A 48 11.09 -6.87 6.40
CA HIS A 48 12.33 -6.17 6.78
C HIS A 48 13.59 -6.68 6.09
N SER A 49 13.68 -7.99 5.83
CA SER A 49 14.97 -8.63 5.50
C SER A 49 15.50 -8.32 4.11
N SER A 50 14.63 -7.98 3.15
CA SER A 50 15.00 -7.76 1.74
C SER A 50 15.23 -6.28 1.39
N GLY A 51 14.72 -5.35 2.21
CA GLY A 51 14.65 -3.93 1.87
C GLY A 51 13.78 -3.61 0.66
N TRP A 52 12.97 -4.57 0.17
CA TRP A 52 12.15 -4.43 -1.04
C TRP A 52 10.69 -4.05 -0.75
N GLU A 53 10.16 -4.52 0.37
CA GLU A 53 8.78 -4.30 0.81
C GLU A 53 8.77 -3.56 2.15
N MET A 54 9.44 -2.41 2.17
CA MET A 54 9.55 -1.59 3.37
C MET A 54 8.30 -0.74 3.57
N ILE A 55 7.90 -0.54 4.81
CA ILE A 55 6.91 0.49 5.19
C ILE A 55 7.48 1.31 6.35
N ALA A 56 6.86 2.45 6.66
CA ALA A 56 7.17 3.18 7.88
C ALA A 56 6.58 2.40 9.08
N SER A 57 7.47 1.85 9.92
CA SER A 57 7.14 1.12 11.16
C SER A 57 7.06 2.08 12.35
#